data_AF-A0A378MYW0-F1
#
_entry.id   AF-A0A378MYW0-F1
#
_cell.length_a   1.000
_cell.length_b   1.000
_cell.length_c   1.000
_cell.angle_alpha   90.00
_cell.angle_beta   90.00
_cell.angle_gamma   90.00
#
_symmetry.space_group_name_H-M   'P 1'
#
loop_
_entity.id
_entity.type
_entity.pdbx_description
1 polymer ?
#
loop_
_entity_poly.entity_id
_entity_poly.type
_entity_poly.pdbx_seq_one_letter_code
_entity_poly.pdbx_strand_id
1 'polypeptide(L)'
;MANKPPKQHKCKECGGYYIKFQSTQQVCSVKCAMAMGKRKTETKRKQADKAERKERKQRLEKLKSRSAWLKDLQNIFNKFIRLRDKDLPCISCGRHHQGQWHAGHYKNRWR
;
A
#
# COMPACT_ATOMS: atom_id res chain seq x y z
N MET A 1 -56.85 -6.42 -20.45
CA MET A 1 -55.72 -6.12 -19.54
C MET A 1 -54.69 -5.32 -20.31
N ALA A 2 -54.36 -4.09 -19.88
CA ALA A 2 -53.40 -3.25 -20.61
C ALA A 2 -51.99 -3.83 -20.47
N ASN A 3 -51.40 -4.26 -21.58
CA ASN A 3 -50.03 -4.77 -21.61
C ASN A 3 -49.07 -3.59 -21.45
N LYS A 4 -48.51 -3.39 -20.25
CA LYS A 4 -47.57 -2.29 -20.00
C LYS A 4 -46.32 -2.47 -20.86
N PRO A 5 -45.79 -1.39 -21.47
CA PRO A 5 -44.60 -1.49 -22.29
C PRO A 5 -43.41 -1.97 -21.45
N PRO A 6 -42.47 -2.74 -22.05
CA PRO A 6 -41.32 -3.28 -21.33
C PRO A 6 -40.49 -2.15 -20.71
N LYS A 7 -40.13 -2.30 -19.43
CA LYS A 7 -39.31 -1.31 -18.72
C LYS A 7 -37.90 -1.28 -19.32
N GLN A 8 -37.44 -0.08 -19.69
CA GLN A 8 -36.07 0.14 -20.12
C GLN A 8 -35.11 0.20 -18.91
N HIS A 9 -33.91 -0.33 -19.09
CA HIS A 9 -32.85 -0.38 -18.08
C HIS A 9 -31.55 0.21 -18.63
N LYS A 10 -30.74 0.80 -17.74
CA LYS A 10 -29.44 1.36 -18.09
C LYS A 10 -28.35 0.28 -18.06
N CYS A 11 -27.56 0.19 -19.12
CA CYS A 11 -26.42 -0.72 -19.22
C CYS A 11 -25.29 -0.31 -18.26
N LYS A 12 -24.76 -1.25 -17.48
CA LYS A 12 -23.65 -1.00 -16.54
C LYS A 12 -22.27 -0.80 -17.21
N GLU A 13 -22.15 -1.09 -18.51
CA GLU A 13 -20.92 -0.89 -19.27
C GLU A 13 -20.94 0.41 -20.05
N CYS A 14 -21.86 0.54 -21.01
CA CYS A 14 -21.92 1.68 -21.93
C CYS A 14 -22.89 2.79 -21.52
N GLY A 15 -23.73 2.56 -20.50
CA GLY A 15 -24.72 3.56 -20.06
C GLY A 15 -25.96 3.69 -20.97
N GLY A 16 -26.01 2.99 -22.10
CA GLY A 16 -27.18 2.98 -23.00
C GLY A 16 -28.41 2.31 -22.38
N TYR A 17 -29.60 2.72 -22.81
CA TYR A 17 -30.86 2.10 -22.40
C TYR A 17 -31.19 0.89 -23.25
N TYR A 18 -31.67 -0.18 -22.62
CA TYR A 18 -32.07 -1.42 -23.30
C TYR A 18 -33.19 -2.12 -22.54
N ILE A 19 -33.96 -2.95 -23.25
CA ILE A 19 -34.96 -3.83 -22.64
C ILE A 19 -34.24 -5.15 -22.30
N LYS A 20 -34.37 -5.59 -21.05
CA LYS A 20 -33.78 -6.86 -20.62
C LYS A 20 -34.60 -8.02 -21.18
N PHE A 21 -33.93 -9.01 -21.73
CA PHE A 21 -34.56 -10.28 -22.10
C PHE A 21 -34.61 -11.24 -20.90
N GLN A 22 -33.61 -11.19 -20.02
CA GLN A 22 -33.55 -11.98 -18.79
C GLN A 22 -33.45 -11.07 -17.57
N SER A 23 -34.05 -11.47 -16.45
CA SER A 23 -34.03 -10.70 -15.19
C SER A 23 -32.61 -10.43 -14.68
N THR A 24 -31.69 -11.38 -14.88
CA THR A 24 -30.27 -11.32 -14.48
C THR A 24 -29.38 -10.52 -15.43
N GLN A 25 -29.88 -10.14 -16.62
CA GLN A 25 -29.09 -9.44 -17.63
C GLN A 25 -28.65 -8.06 -17.13
N GLN A 26 -27.33 -7.85 -17.05
CA GLN A 26 -26.73 -6.61 -16.53
C GLN A 26 -26.26 -5.62 -17.61
N VAL A 27 -26.24 -6.05 -18.88
CA VAL A 27 -25.67 -5.33 -20.02
C VAL A 27 -26.54 -5.46 -21.26
N CYS A 28 -26.42 -4.51 -22.18
CA CYS A 28 -27.22 -4.47 -23.41
C CYS A 28 -26.77 -5.44 -24.51
N SER A 29 -25.51 -5.90 -24.50
CA SER A 29 -24.94 -6.73 -25.59
C SER A 29 -23.80 -7.63 -25.12
N VAL A 30 -23.44 -8.62 -25.94
CA VAL A 30 -22.31 -9.54 -25.69
C VAL A 30 -20.99 -8.78 -25.55
N LYS A 31 -20.77 -7.75 -26.38
CA LYS A 31 -19.58 -6.87 -26.28
C LYS A 31 -19.47 -6.24 -24.89
N CYS A 32 -20.59 -5.71 -24.37
CA CYS A 32 -20.64 -5.15 -23.02
C CYS A 32 -20.48 -6.21 -21.93
N ALA A 33 -20.93 -7.44 -22.15
CA ALA A 33 -20.75 -8.55 -21.21
C ALA A 33 -19.27 -8.93 -21.08
N MET A 34 -18.57 -9.03 -22.20
CA MET A 34 -17.13 -9.33 -22.23
C MET A 34 -16.31 -8.24 -21.55
N ALA A 35 -16.61 -6.96 -21.82
CA ALA A 35 -15.95 -5.83 -21.17
C ALA A 35 -16.17 -5.85 -19.66
N MET A 36 -17.40 -6.09 -19.21
CA MET A 36 -17.72 -6.23 -17.78
C MET A 36 -16.97 -7.40 -17.14
N GLY A 37 -16.88 -8.54 -17.84
CA GLY A 37 -16.11 -9.70 -17.39
C GLY A 37 -14.64 -9.36 -17.16
N LYS A 38 -13.99 -8.72 -18.15
CA LYS A 38 -12.60 -8.25 -18.04
C LYS A 38 -12.40 -7.30 -16.86
N ARG A 39 -13.28 -6.30 -16.69
CA ARG A 39 -13.22 -5.35 -15.58
C ARG A 39 -13.34 -6.06 -14.22
N LYS A 40 -14.29 -6.99 -14.09
CA LYS A 40 -14.48 -7.79 -12.87
C LYS A 40 -13.24 -8.62 -12.54
N THR A 41 -12.67 -9.32 -13.51
CA THR A 41 -11.43 -10.10 -13.31
C THR A 41 -10.26 -9.22 -12.88
N GLU A 42 -10.07 -8.07 -13.53
CA GLU A 42 -9.01 -7.13 -13.16
C GLU A 42 -9.18 -6.58 -11.74
N THR A 43 -10.41 -6.22 -11.36
CA THR A 43 -10.69 -5.77 -9.98
C THR A 43 -10.43 -6.86 -8.95
N LYS A 44 -10.81 -8.12 -9.23
CA LYS A 44 -10.53 -9.27 -8.36
C LYS A 44 -9.02 -9.50 -8.21
N ARG A 45 -8.26 -9.45 -9.31
CA ARG A 45 -6.79 -9.59 -9.29
C ARG A 45 -6.16 -8.50 -8.42
N LYS A 46 -6.51 -7.23 -8.64
CA LYS A 46 -6.01 -6.10 -7.84
C LYS A 46 -6.34 -6.24 -6.35
N GLN A 47 -7.52 -6.76 -6.02
CA GLN A 47 -7.91 -7.00 -4.62
C GLN A 47 -7.10 -8.14 -3.99
N ALA A 48 -6.90 -9.23 -4.72
CA ALA A 48 -6.07 -10.35 -4.28
C ALA A 48 -4.61 -9.91 -4.03
N ASP A 49 -4.00 -9.19 -4.97
CA ASP A 49 -2.63 -8.70 -4.83
C ASP A 49 -2.47 -7.77 -3.61
N LYS A 50 -3.47 -6.92 -3.34
CA LYS A 50 -3.47 -6.05 -2.16
C LYS A 50 -3.58 -6.86 -0.86
N ALA A 51 -4.42 -7.89 -0.84
CA ALA A 51 -4.57 -8.77 0.32
C ALA A 51 -3.27 -9.54 0.59
N GLU A 52 -2.65 -10.12 -0.44
CA GLU A 52 -1.38 -10.84 -0.34
C GLU A 52 -0.26 -9.94 0.19
N ARG A 53 -0.12 -8.72 -0.34
CA ARG A 53 0.88 -7.75 0.15
C ARG A 53 0.67 -7.41 1.63
N LYS A 54 -0.58 -7.24 2.05
CA LYS A 54 -0.91 -6.94 3.45
C LYS A 54 -0.57 -8.12 4.35
N GLU A 55 -0.93 -9.34 3.96
CA GLU A 55 -0.64 -10.55 4.72
C GLU A 55 0.87 -10.79 4.82
N ARG A 56 1.60 -10.66 3.70
CA ARG A 56 3.07 -10.77 3.67
C ARG A 56 3.72 -9.76 4.61
N LYS A 57 3.27 -8.51 4.61
CA LYS A 57 3.79 -7.48 5.52
C LYS A 57 3.55 -7.86 6.98
N GLN A 58 2.32 -8.28 7.32
CA GLN A 58 1.98 -8.72 8.68
C GLN A 58 2.79 -9.94 9.13
N ARG A 59 3.03 -10.91 8.23
CA ARG A 59 3.85 -12.08 8.51
C ARG A 59 5.30 -11.69 8.78
N LEU A 60 5.86 -10.79 7.96
CA LEU A 60 7.22 -10.27 8.14
C LEU A 60 7.36 -9.47 9.44
N GLU A 61 6.35 -8.69 9.83
CA GLU A 61 6.32 -7.97 11.10
C GLU A 61 6.27 -8.92 12.30
N LYS A 62 5.43 -9.97 12.23
CA LYS A 62 5.36 -11.02 13.27
C LYS A 62 6.66 -11.82 13.40
N LEU A 63 7.34 -12.07 12.29
CA LEU A 63 8.61 -12.80 12.23
C LEU A 63 9.83 -11.89 12.45
N LYS A 64 9.61 -10.60 12.74
CA LYS A 64 10.71 -9.65 12.87
C LYS A 64 11.51 -9.96 14.12
N SER A 65 12.74 -10.41 13.92
CA SER A 65 13.66 -10.76 14.99
C SER A 65 14.06 -9.55 15.82
N ARG A 66 14.50 -9.78 17.07
CA ARG A 66 15.07 -8.74 17.94
C ARG A 66 16.20 -7.97 17.25
N SER A 67 17.06 -8.63 16.49
CA SER A 67 18.16 -7.99 15.75
C SER A 67 17.66 -7.03 14.66
N ALA A 68 16.60 -7.40 13.94
CA ALA A 68 15.98 -6.52 12.95
C ALA A 68 15.36 -5.26 13.61
N TRP A 69 14.70 -5.43 14.76
CA TRP A 69 14.19 -4.29 15.53
C TRP A 69 15.31 -3.36 16.02
N LEU A 70 16.40 -3.90 16.55
CA LEU A 70 17.55 -3.10 16.99
C LEU A 70 18.17 -2.30 15.85
N LYS A 71 18.27 -2.88 14.65
CA LYS A 71 18.80 -2.19 13.46
C LYS A 71 17.90 -1.01 13.06
N ASP A 72 16.59 -1.20 13.06
CA ASP A 72 15.64 -0.13 12.71
C ASP A 72 15.65 0.98 13.77
N LEU A 73 15.68 0.61 15.05
CA LEU A 73 15.78 1.57 16.16
C LEU A 73 17.08 2.36 16.10
N GLN A 74 18.21 1.71 15.78
CA GLN A 74 19.49 2.41 15.65
C GLN A 74 19.43 3.51 14.58
N ASN A 75 18.77 3.25 13.45
CA ASN A 75 18.63 4.26 12.38
C ASN A 75 17.79 5.46 12.84
N ILE A 76 16.66 5.20 13.50
CA ILE A 76 15.78 6.26 14.03
C ILE A 76 16.50 7.06 15.12
N PHE A 77 17.17 6.36 16.04
CA PHE A 77 17.94 6.96 17.12
C PHE A 77 19.08 7.82 16.57
N ASN A 78 19.84 7.31 15.60
CA ASN A 78 20.89 8.08 14.93
C ASN A 78 20.33 9.35 14.28
N LYS A 79 19.18 9.25 13.60
CA LYS A 79 18.52 10.42 13.00
C LYS A 79 18.10 11.45 14.04
N PHE A 80 17.53 11.00 15.17
CA PHE A 80 17.16 11.88 16.27
C PHE A 80 18.37 12.63 16.83
N ILE A 81 19.45 11.91 17.15
CA ILE A 81 20.70 12.51 17.66
C ILE A 81 21.26 13.53 16.66
N ARG A 82 21.23 13.21 15.36
CA ARG A 82 21.67 14.14 14.31
C ARG A 82 20.90 15.46 14.29
N LEU A 83 19.61 15.42 14.55
CA LEU A 83 18.76 16.61 14.55
C LEU A 83 18.93 17.41 15.84
N ARG A 84 19.02 16.72 16.98
CA ARG A 84 19.17 17.34 18.31
C ARG A 84 20.51 18.06 18.46
N ASP A 85 21.60 17.42 18.03
CA ASP A 85 22.97 17.87 18.29
C ASP A 85 23.58 18.62 17.10
N LYS A 86 22.77 19.04 16.13
CA LYS A 86 23.23 19.51 14.80
C LYS A 86 24.29 20.61 14.90
N ASP A 87 24.11 21.53 15.83
CA ASP A 87 24.96 22.70 16.02
C ASP A 87 25.89 22.55 17.23
N LEU A 88 25.94 21.35 17.82
CA LEU A 88 26.84 21.02 18.92
C LEU A 88 28.07 20.26 18.41
N PRO A 89 29.25 20.49 18.99
CA PRO A 89 30.41 19.66 18.70
C PRO A 89 30.16 18.23 19.20
N CYS A 90 30.84 17.26 18.57
CA CYS A 90 30.81 15.88 19.05
C CYS A 90 31.24 15.81 20.53
N ILE A 91 30.40 15.23 21.41
CA ILE A 91 30.71 15.10 22.85
C ILE A 91 32.06 14.42 23.13
N SER A 92 32.51 13.52 22.26
CA SER A 92 33.72 12.73 22.47
C SER A 92 34.99 13.33 21.85
N CYS A 93 34.88 14.10 20.77
CA CYS A 93 36.06 14.61 20.05
C CYS A 93 36.06 16.12 19.79
N GLY A 94 35.03 16.84 20.23
CA GLY A 94 34.94 18.30 20.14
C GLY A 94 34.83 18.87 18.72
N ARG A 95 34.88 18.03 17.68
CA ARG A 95 34.83 18.46 16.28
C ARG A 95 33.41 18.67 15.81
N HIS A 96 33.19 19.75 15.07
CA HIS A 96 31.97 19.99 14.31
C HIS A 96 31.94 19.07 13.08
N HIS A 97 30.78 18.49 12.78
CA HIS A 97 30.66 17.35 11.89
C HIS A 97 30.85 17.75 10.40
N GLN A 98 32.02 17.46 9.83
CA GLN A 98 32.30 17.61 8.38
C GLN A 98 32.21 16.26 7.60
N GLY A 99 31.61 15.20 8.17
CA GLY A 99 31.60 13.84 7.59
C GLY A 99 30.54 12.90 8.17
N GLN A 100 30.70 11.57 8.00
CA GLN A 100 29.73 10.58 8.51
C GLN A 100 29.53 10.69 10.02
N TRP A 101 28.31 11.02 10.42
CA TRP A 101 27.94 11.18 11.82
C TRP A 101 27.29 9.92 12.37
N HIS A 102 28.08 9.14 13.11
CA HIS A 102 27.60 7.97 13.86
C HIS A 102 27.28 8.38 15.30
N ALA A 103 26.07 8.09 15.80
CA ALA A 103 25.72 8.31 17.21
C ALA A 103 26.41 7.32 18.18
N GLY A 104 27.41 6.58 17.70
CA GLY A 104 28.15 5.56 18.43
C GLY A 104 29.51 6.00 18.97
N HIS A 105 29.94 7.24 18.69
CA HIS A 105 31.25 7.73 19.16
C HIS A 105 31.32 7.96 20.68
N TYR A 106 30.32 7.55 21.45
CA TYR A 106 30.31 7.63 22.92
C TYR A 106 31.18 6.55 23.59
N LYS A 107 31.45 5.43 22.92
CA LYS A 107 32.35 4.37 23.43
C LYS A 107 33.68 4.40 22.69
N ASN A 108 34.67 5.11 23.23
CA ASN A 108 36.05 4.66 23.06
C ASN A 108 36.14 3.30 23.75
N ARG A 109 36.41 2.25 22.98
CA ARG A 109 36.63 0.92 23.53
C ARG A 109 37.99 0.90 24.21
N TRP A 110 38.06 1.44 25.43
CA TRP A 110 39.12 1.14 26.38
C TRP A 110 38.68 -0.05 27.23
N ARG A 111 38.72 -1.23 26.60
CA ARG A 111 39.22 -2.52 27.12
C ARG A 111 39.08 -3.59 26.05
#